data_AF-A0A0E3Z065-F1
#
_entry.id   AF-A0A0E3Z065-F1
#
_cell.length_a   1.000
_cell.length_b   1.000
_cell.length_c   1.000
_cell.angle_alpha   90.00
_cell.angle_beta   90.00
_cell.angle_gamma   90.00
#
_symmetry.space_group_name_H-M   'P 1'
#
loop_
_entity.id
_entity.type
_entity.pdbx_description
1 polymer ?
#
loop_
_entity_poly.entity_id
_entity_poly.type
_entity_poly.pdbx_seq_one_letter_code
_entity_poly.pdbx_strand_id
1 'polypeptide(L)'
;MDGRAKVDGEIELSVVPEGGAPSSVVVTIPRGTSENSAARLVRDTLRNTFGKDVYHVEVDDGEDVLVKVRGSTPDFDLIVVRNTADGLKVRLQRE
;
A
#
# COMPACT_ATOMS: atom_id res chain seq x y z
N MET A 1 -16.62 13.23 7.89
CA MET A 1 -15.47 12.30 7.77
C MET A 1 -14.45 13.05 6.95
N ASP A 2 -13.31 13.43 7.54
CA ASP A 2 -12.43 14.48 6.98
C ASP A 2 -11.28 13.95 6.10
N GLY A 3 -11.37 12.70 5.60
CA GLY A 3 -10.43 12.15 4.60
C GLY A 3 -8.94 12.22 4.97
N ARG A 4 -8.65 12.20 6.28
CA ARG A 4 -7.33 12.47 6.84
C ARG A 4 -7.08 11.62 8.08
N ALA A 5 -5.81 11.29 8.29
CA ALA A 5 -5.35 10.67 9.52
C ALA A 5 -5.55 11.62 10.71
N LYS A 6 -6.23 11.16 11.75
CA LYS A 6 -6.50 11.89 12.99
C LYS A 6 -5.37 11.73 14.01
N VAL A 7 -4.60 10.66 13.91
CA VAL A 7 -3.47 10.32 14.78
C VAL A 7 -2.29 9.89 13.91
N ASP A 8 -1.10 9.92 14.49
CA ASP A 8 0.04 9.22 13.91
C ASP A 8 -0.23 7.71 13.99
N GLY A 9 0.01 7.02 12.88
CA GLY A 9 -0.24 5.59 12.79
C GLY A 9 0.53 4.96 11.65
N GLU A 10 0.10 3.76 11.30
CA GLU A 10 0.73 2.94 10.28
C GLU A 10 -0.32 2.10 9.56
N ILE A 11 -0.01 1.79 8.30
CA ILE A 11 -0.71 0.78 7.52
C ILE A 11 0.31 -0.32 7.25
N GLU A 12 0.02 -1.53 7.73
CA GLU A 12 0.83 -2.72 7.46
C GLU A 12 0.15 -3.57 6.38
N LEU A 13 0.91 -3.84 5.32
CA LEU A 13 0.52 -4.67 4.20
C LEU A 13 1.37 -5.94 4.18
N SER A 14 0.75 -7.09 3.93
CA SER A 14 1.46 -8.31 3.59
C SER A 14 1.33 -8.56 2.09
N VAL A 15 2.46 -8.65 1.41
CA VAL A 15 2.56 -9.03 -0.01
C VAL A 15 2.96 -10.49 -0.08
N VAL A 16 2.13 -11.32 -0.68
CA VAL A 16 2.32 -12.78 -0.72
C VAL A 16 2.42 -13.24 -2.17
N PRO A 17 3.64 -13.40 -2.73
CA PRO A 17 3.81 -13.98 -4.05
C PRO A 17 3.30 -15.42 -4.07
N GLU A 18 2.70 -15.84 -5.18
CA GLU A 18 2.27 -17.22 -5.40
C GLU A 18 3.48 -18.17 -5.27
N GLY A 19 3.38 -19.14 -4.36
CA GLY A 19 4.48 -20.06 -4.04
C GLY A 19 5.68 -19.43 -3.31
N GLY A 20 5.58 -18.16 -2.90
CA GLY A 20 6.63 -17.41 -2.21
C GLY A 20 6.37 -17.21 -0.72
N ALA A 21 7.34 -16.59 -0.04
CA ALA A 21 7.20 -16.18 1.35
C ALA A 21 6.53 -14.79 1.46
N PRO A 22 5.65 -14.57 2.45
CA PRO A 22 5.03 -13.27 2.66
C PRO A 22 6.06 -12.23 3.09
N SER A 23 5.93 -11.02 2.55
CA SER A 23 6.73 -9.84 2.93
C SER A 23 5.85 -8.80 3.61
N SER A 24 6.21 -8.39 4.83
CA SER A 24 5.53 -7.30 5.53
C SER A 24 6.09 -5.94 5.10
N VAL A 25 5.19 -5.01 4.79
CA VAL A 25 5.48 -3.64 4.38
C VAL A 25 4.72 -2.70 5.31
N VAL A 26 5.47 -1.94 6.11
CA VAL A 26 4.91 -0.96 7.05
C VAL A 26 5.04 0.43 6.45
N VAL A 27 3.90 1.11 6.29
CA VAL A 27 3.81 2.48 5.80
C VAL A 27 3.47 3.39 6.97
N THR A 28 4.40 4.25 7.38
CA THR A 28 4.15 5.26 8.42
C THR A 28 3.22 6.35 7.88
N ILE A 29 2.17 6.66 8.64
CA ILE A 29 1.17 7.68 8.31
C ILE A 29 1.14 8.72 9.42
N PRO A 30 1.81 9.88 9.23
CA PRO A 30 1.71 10.99 10.16
C PRO A 30 0.28 11.51 10.30
N ARG A 31 -0.05 12.07 11.46
CA ARG A 31 -1.30 12.78 11.69
C ARG A 31 -1.48 13.90 10.65
N GLY A 32 -2.70 14.03 10.15
CA GLY A 32 -3.08 15.04 9.16
C GLY A 32 -2.82 14.64 7.72
N THR A 33 -2.15 13.51 7.47
CA THR A 33 -1.99 12.92 6.13
C THR A 33 -3.36 12.73 5.48
N SER A 34 -3.56 13.34 4.30
CA SER A 34 -4.75 13.13 3.48
C SER A 34 -4.71 11.80 2.75
N GLU A 35 -5.86 11.29 2.31
CA GLU A 35 -5.96 10.06 1.52
C GLU A 35 -5.03 10.07 0.30
N ASN A 36 -5.02 11.15 -0.49
CA ASN A 36 -4.07 11.32 -1.61
C ASN A 36 -2.60 11.23 -1.19
N SER A 37 -2.26 11.77 -0.02
CA SER A 37 -0.89 11.73 0.49
C SER A 37 -0.55 10.33 1.01
N ALA A 38 -1.49 9.64 1.64
CA ALA A 38 -1.35 8.27 2.09
C ALA A 38 -1.15 7.32 0.90
N ALA A 39 -1.91 7.48 -0.20
CA ALA A 39 -1.74 6.71 -1.42
C ALA A 39 -0.32 6.84 -1.99
N ARG A 40 0.23 8.07 -2.01
CA ARG A 40 1.63 8.32 -2.43
C ARG A 40 2.64 7.65 -1.50
N LEU A 41 2.44 7.72 -0.19
CA LEU A 41 3.30 7.06 0.79
C LEU A 41 3.30 5.54 0.61
N VAL A 42 2.13 4.93 0.39
CA VAL A 42 2.00 3.49 0.09
C VAL A 42 2.74 3.14 -1.20
N ARG A 43 2.50 3.88 -2.29
CA ARG A 43 3.21 3.70 -3.57
C ARG A 43 4.73 3.73 -3.38
N ASP A 44 5.23 4.76 -2.72
CA ASP A 44 6.67 4.99 -2.57
C ASP A 44 7.31 3.92 -1.68
N THR A 45 6.63 3.51 -0.61
CA THR A 45 7.12 2.45 0.28
C THR A 45 7.18 1.10 -0.44
N LEU A 46 6.13 0.73 -1.19
CA LEU A 46 6.13 -0.51 -1.98
C LEU A 46 7.23 -0.50 -3.05
N ARG A 47 7.40 0.61 -3.76
CA ARG A 47 8.48 0.78 -4.75
C ARG A 47 9.87 0.66 -4.14
N ASN A 48 10.09 1.26 -2.97
CA ASN A 48 11.37 1.22 -2.29
C ASN A 48 11.67 -0.19 -1.74
N THR A 49 10.63 -0.93 -1.32
CA THR A 49 10.78 -2.27 -0.73
C THR A 49 11.13 -3.31 -1.78
N PHE A 50 10.41 -3.34 -2.90
CA PHE A 50 10.57 -4.40 -3.91
C PHE A 50 11.35 -3.97 -5.16
N GLY A 51 11.51 -2.66 -5.36
CA GLY A 51 12.07 -2.12 -6.59
C GLY A 51 11.05 -2.05 -7.74
N LYS A 52 11.35 -1.20 -8.72
CA LYS A 52 10.52 -0.92 -9.89
C LYS A 52 10.46 -2.05 -10.94
N ASP A 53 11.32 -3.05 -10.79
CA ASP A 53 11.46 -4.16 -11.74
C ASP A 53 10.61 -5.37 -11.35
N VAL A 54 10.22 -5.48 -10.07
CA VAL A 54 9.36 -6.55 -9.55
C VAL A 54 7.87 -6.17 -9.69
N TYR A 55 7.50 -5.00 -9.16
CA TYR A 55 6.13 -4.50 -9.23
C TYR A 55 6.09 -3.13 -9.90
N HIS A 56 5.10 -2.95 -10.78
CA HIS A 56 4.68 -1.62 -11.20
C HIS A 56 3.69 -1.07 -10.19
N VAL A 57 4.11 -0.06 -9.42
CA VAL A 57 3.23 0.63 -8.47
C VAL A 57 3.04 2.07 -8.93
N GLU A 58 1.78 2.45 -9.07
CA GLU A 58 1.35 3.79 -9.49
C GLU A 58 0.17 4.28 -8.64
N VAL A 59 0.02 5.60 -8.58
CA VAL A 59 -1.20 6.24 -8.05
C VAL A 59 -2.01 6.63 -9.28
N ASP A 60 -3.27 6.23 -9.31
CA ASP A 60 -4.17 6.49 -10.44
C ASP A 60 -4.90 7.83 -10.23
N ASP A 61 -6.17 7.81 -9.81
CA ASP A 61 -6.97 9.02 -9.55
C ASP A 61 -6.93 9.45 -8.07
N GLY A 62 -5.72 9.79 -7.59
CA GLY A 62 -5.52 10.44 -6.30
C GLY A 62 -5.32 9.48 -5.12
N GLU A 63 -6.37 8.76 -4.72
CA GLU A 63 -6.38 7.91 -3.51
C GLU A 63 -6.11 6.43 -3.80
N ASP A 64 -6.28 6.02 -5.06
CA ASP A 64 -6.09 4.64 -5.47
C ASP A 64 -4.63 4.34 -5.80
N VAL A 65 -4.15 3.20 -5.30
CA VAL A 65 -2.82 2.68 -5.57
C VAL A 65 -2.95 1.36 -6.33
N LEU A 66 -2.45 1.35 -7.55
CA LEU A 66 -2.47 0.19 -8.42
C LEU A 66 -1.12 -0.51 -8.37
N VAL A 67 -1.14 -1.80 -8.03
CA VAL A 67 0.05 -2.67 -7.94
C VAL A 67 -0.10 -3.77 -9.00
N LYS A 68 0.77 -3.76 -10.01
CA LYS A 68 0.79 -4.76 -11.08
C LYS A 68 2.10 -5.53 -11.06
N VAL A 69 2.05 -6.83 -11.35
CA VAL A 69 3.25 -7.64 -11.58
C VAL A 69 4.03 -7.14 -12.80
N ARG A 70 5.35 -7.26 -12.78
CA ARG A 70 6.21 -7.00 -13.94
C ARG A 70 7.03 -8.22 -14.32
N GLY A 71 7.30 -8.35 -15.62
CA GLY A 71 8.15 -9.39 -16.17
C GLY A 71 7.63 -10.79 -15.86
N SER A 72 8.49 -11.63 -15.27
CA SER A 72 8.16 -12.99 -14.85
C SER A 72 7.82 -13.10 -13.36
N THR A 73 7.50 -11.98 -12.70
CA THR A 73 7.08 -11.98 -11.29
C THR A 73 5.77 -12.77 -11.16
N PRO A 74 5.67 -13.74 -10.23
CA PRO A 74 4.43 -14.46 -9.97
C PRO A 74 3.30 -13.52 -9.57
N ASP A 75 2.06 -13.97 -9.75
CA ASP A 75 0.91 -13.32 -9.14
C ASP A 75 1.09 -13.25 -7.63
N PHE A 76 0.37 -12.33 -6.99
CA PHE A 76 0.48 -12.11 -5.56
C PHE A 76 -0.86 -11.76 -4.95
N ASP A 77 -0.99 -12.05 -3.66
CA ASP A 77 -2.06 -11.51 -2.83
C ASP A 77 -1.54 -10.32 -2.03
N LEU A 78 -2.40 -9.31 -1.88
CA LEU A 78 -2.18 -8.18 -1.00
C LEU A 78 -3.16 -8.27 0.16
N ILE A 79 -2.67 -8.10 1.38
CA ILE A 79 -3.49 -8.20 2.60
C ILE A 79 -3.20 -6.99 3.48
N VAL A 80 -4.24 -6.30 3.96
CA VAL A 80 -4.09 -5.31 5.03
C VAL A 80 -4.00 -6.07 6.34
N VAL A 81 -2.80 -6.16 6.90
CA VAL A 81 -2.56 -6.81 8.19
C VAL A 81 -3.08 -5.92 9.32
N ARG A 82 -2.80 -4.62 9.21
CA ARG A 82 -3.14 -3.65 10.25
C ARG A 82 -3.34 -2.26 9.66
N ASN A 83 -4.28 -1.50 10.20
CA ASN A 83 -4.41 -0.06 9.97
C ASN A 83 -4.66 0.63 11.31
N THR A 84 -3.71 1.46 11.75
CA THR A 84 -3.84 2.30 12.95
C THR A 84 -3.97 3.79 12.64
N ALA A 85 -3.91 4.16 11.36
CA ALA A 85 -4.12 5.53 10.91
C ALA A 85 -5.62 5.89 10.99
N ASP A 86 -6.11 6.14 12.21
CA ASP A 86 -7.51 6.47 12.45
C ASP A 86 -7.94 7.65 11.57
N GLY A 87 -9.10 7.55 10.94
CA GLY A 87 -9.60 8.52 9.97
C GLY A 87 -9.34 8.17 8.51
N LEU A 88 -8.42 7.24 8.22
CA LEU A 88 -8.23 6.67 6.87
C LEU A 88 -8.80 5.26 6.77
N LYS A 89 -9.43 4.95 5.64
CA LYS A 89 -9.94 3.60 5.34
C LYS A 89 -9.17 3.04 4.16
N VAL A 90 -8.67 1.82 4.31
CA VAL A 90 -8.01 1.08 3.24
C VAL A 90 -8.92 -0.04 2.79
N ARG A 91 -9.10 -0.18 1.48
CA ARG A 91 -9.83 -1.27 0.85
C ARG A 91 -8.94 -1.87 -0.22
N LEU A 92 -8.92 -3.19 -0.28
CA LEU A 92 -8.23 -3.91 -1.34
C LEU A 92 -9.25 -4.45 -2.32
N GLN A 93 -8.94 -4.30 -3.59
CA GLN A 93 -9.69 -4.86 -4.70
C GLN A 93 -8.69 -5.58 -5.59
N ARG A 94 -9.03 -6.82 -5.94
CA ARG A 94 -8.28 -7.61 -6.93
C ARG A 94 -9.12 -7.62 -8.20
N GLU A 95 -8.53 -7.15 -9.29
CA GLU A 95 -9.08 -7.25 -10.64
C GLU A 95 -8.47 -8.43 -11.39
#